data_AF-A0A9E0XQ23-F1
#
_entry.id   AF-A0A9E0XQ23-F1
#
_cell.length_a   1.000
_cell.length_b   1.000
_cell.length_c   1.000
_cell.angle_alpha   90.00
_cell.angle_beta   90.00
_cell.angle_gamma   90.00
#
_symmetry.space_group_name_H-M   'P 1'
#
loop_
_entity.id
_entity.type
_entity.pdbx_description
1 polymer ?
#
loop_
_entity_poly.entity_id
_entity_poly.type
_entity_poly.pdbx_seq_one_letter_code
_entity_poly.pdbx_strand_id
1 'polypeptide(L)' 'MLLDVKRVWVIQQRSTGLFLTPDLFLSRSLKAAGRCEDRESALDTGRINLDDDFEVCSFFEEVGEGN' A
#
# COMPACT_ATOMS: atom_id res chain seq x y z
N MET A 1 25.50 -11.93 0.47
CA MET A 1 24.83 -10.82 1.18
C MET A 1 23.36 -11.20 1.27
N LEU A 2 22.80 -11.36 2.48
CA LEU A 2 21.36 -11.59 2.63
C LEU A 2 20.69 -10.22 2.47
N LEU A 3 19.74 -10.11 1.54
CA LEU A 3 18.94 -8.90 1.40
C LEU A 3 17.90 -8.91 2.52
N ASP A 4 17.95 -7.92 3.41
CA ASP A 4 16.86 -7.69 4.36
C ASP A 4 15.66 -7.19 3.55
N VAL A 5 14.56 -7.94 3.60
CA VAL A 5 13.31 -7.59 2.92
C VAL A 5 12.18 -7.54 3.94
N LYS A 6 11.30 -6.55 3.80
CA LYS A 6 10.08 -6.45 4.59
C LYS A 6 8.86 -6.60 3.70
N ARG A 7 7.84 -7.29 4.21
CA ARG A 7 6.53 -7.32 3.57
C ARG A 7 5.82 -6.00 3.83
N VAL A 8 5.23 -5.42 2.81
CA VAL A 8 4.41 -4.20 2.90
C VAL A 8 3.04 -4.45 2.31
N TRP A 9 2.05 -3.70 2.80
CA TRP A 9 0.67 -3.76 2.34
C TRP A 9 0.28 -2.44 1.70
N VAL A 10 -0.45 -2.51 0.58
CA VAL A 10 -0.93 -1.34 -0.16
C VAL A 10 -2.41 -1.51 -0.49
N ILE A 11 -3.09 -0.39 -0.69
CA ILE A 11 -4.52 -0.35 -0.97
C ILE A 11 -4.72 0.05 -2.44
N GLN A 12 -5.50 -0.75 -3.17
CA GLN A 12 -5.86 -0.48 -4.56
C GLN A 12 -7.38 -0.34 -4.67
N GLN A 13 -7.85 0.71 -5.33
CA GLN A 13 -9.26 0.89 -5.65
C GLN A 13 -9.65 -0.08 -6.77
N ARG A 14 -10.72 -0.86 -6.58
CA ARG A 14 -11.10 -1.91 -7.55
C ARG A 14 -11.63 -1.30 -8.86
N SER A 15 -12.47 -0.26 -8.78
CA SER A 15 -13.10 0.36 -9.94
C SER A 15 -12.11 1.03 -10.91
N THR A 16 -11.01 1.60 -10.39
CA THR A 16 -10.06 2.38 -11.20
C THR A 16 -8.70 1.70 -11.35
N GLY A 17 -8.39 0.72 -10.50
CA GLY A 17 -7.07 0.11 -10.40
C GLY A 17 -5.99 1.05 -9.83
N LEU A 18 -6.36 2.22 -9.28
CA LEU A 18 -5.42 3.19 -8.70
C LEU A 18 -5.06 2.82 -7.27
N PHE A 19 -3.86 3.18 -6.84
CA PHE A 19 -3.38 2.98 -5.48
C PHE A 19 -3.66 4.21 -4.62
N LEU A 20 -4.07 3.98 -3.37
CA LEU A 20 -4.16 5.04 -2.37
C LEU A 20 -2.75 5.44 -1.91
N THR A 21 -2.45 6.73 -1.93
CA THR A 21 -1.15 7.30 -1.49
C THR A 21 -1.14 7.57 0.02
N PRO A 22 0.03 7.85 0.65
CA PRO A 22 0.10 8.26 2.06
C PRO A 22 -0.72 9.51 2.37
N ASP A 23 -0.85 10.42 1.39
CA ASP A 23 -1.62 11.66 1.52
C ASP A 23 -3.10 11.49 1.13
N LEU A 24 -3.59 10.26 1.05
CA LEU A 24 -5.00 9.90 0.84
C LEU A 24 -5.59 10.35 -0.52
N PHE A 25 -4.77 10.44 -1.56
CA PHE A 25 -5.24 10.59 -2.94
C PHE A 25 -4.92 9.35 -3.78
N LEU A 26 -5.48 9.26 -4.99
CA LEU A 26 -5.31 8.10 -5.87
C LEU A 26 -4.18 8.32 -6.89
N SER A 27 -3.36 7.30 -7.12
CA SER A 27 -2.23 7.34 -8.05
C SER A 27 -2.11 6.05 -8.86
N ARG A 28 -1.64 6.17 -10.10
CA ARG A 28 -1.30 5.02 -10.96
C ARG A 28 0.01 4.34 -10.56
N SER A 29 0.84 5.00 -9.76
CA SER A 29 2.19 4.54 -9.45
C SER A 29 2.22 3.73 -8.15
N LEU A 30 2.60 2.45 -8.25
CA LEU A 30 2.86 1.62 -7.06
C LEU A 30 3.99 2.18 -6.19
N LYS A 31 4.93 2.93 -6.77
CA LYS A 31 5.98 3.63 -6.00
C LYS A 31 5.41 4.76 -5.13
N ALA A 32 4.28 5.34 -5.53
CA ALA A 32 3.61 6.40 -4.77
C ALA A 32 2.55 5.87 -3.78
N ALA A 33 2.27 4.56 -3.77
CA ALA A 33 1.26 3.97 -2.88
C ALA A 33 1.62 4.15 -1.39
N GLY A 34 0.62 4.27 -0.52
CA GLY A 34 0.82 4.20 0.92
C GLY A 34 1.28 2.80 1.32
N ARG A 35 2.34 2.69 2.14
CA ARG A 35 2.79 1.43 2.72
C ARG A 35 2.22 1.31 4.12
N CYS A 36 1.41 0.29 4.36
CA CYS A 36 0.98 -0.11 5.69
C CYS A 36 1.91 -1.20 6.23
N GLU A 37 2.21 -1.12 7.54
CA GLU A 37 3.07 -2.07 8.23
C GLU A 37 2.41 -3.46 8.35
N ASP A 38 1.09 -3.48 8.51
CA ASP A 38 0.29 -4.69 8.63
C ASP A 38 -0.99 -4.62 7.77
N ARG A 39 -1.64 -5.77 7.66
CA ARG A 39 -2.84 -5.93 6.82
C ARG A 39 -4.08 -5.27 7.43
N GLU A 40 -4.22 -5.26 8.75
CA GLU A 40 -5.39 -4.70 9.44
C GLU A 40 -5.42 -3.19 9.27
N SER A 41 -4.27 -2.52 9.45
CA SER A 41 -4.10 -1.10 9.17
C SER A 41 -4.46 -0.74 7.72
N ALA A 42 -4.11 -1.59 6.75
CA ALA A 42 -4.47 -1.39 5.34
C ALA A 42 -5.99 -1.56 5.10
N LEU A 43 -6.61 -2.54 5.75
CA LEU A 43 -8.06 -2.77 5.66
C LEU A 43 -8.86 -1.60 6.25
N ASP A 44 -8.47 -1.13 7.44
CA ASP A 44 -9.12 0.00 8.10
C ASP A 44 -8.98 1.29 7.28
N THR A 45 -7.77 1.55 6.79
CA THR A 45 -7.51 2.72 5.93
C THR A 45 -8.32 2.66 4.63
N GLY A 46 -8.35 1.49 3.97
CA GLY A 46 -9.14 1.30 2.76
C GLY A 46 -10.62 1.53 2.99
N ARG A 47 -11.16 1.01 4.11
CA ARG A 47 -12.56 1.14 4.47
C ARG A 47 -12.98 2.58 4.78
N ILE A 48 -12.10 3.35 5.40
CA ILE A 48 -12.36 4.77 5.72
C ILE A 48 -12.35 5.66 4.46
N ASN A 49 -11.49 5.34 3.48
CA ASN A 49 -11.25 6.25 2.35
C ASN A 49 -11.93 5.83 1.04
N LEU A 50 -12.24 4.55 0.87
CA LEU A 50 -12.73 3.96 -0.38
C LEU A 50 -13.97 3.07 -0.18
N ASP A 51 -14.58 3.11 1.02
CA ASP A 51 -15.73 2.29 1.41
C ASP A 51 -15.46 0.79 1.14
N ASP A 52 -16.24 0.14 0.26
CA ASP A 52 -16.06 -1.26 -0.14
C ASP A 52 -15.36 -1.43 -1.51
N ASP A 53 -14.97 -0.34 -2.17
CA ASP A 53 -14.37 -0.32 -3.51
C ASP A 53 -12.84 -0.45 -3.47
N PHE A 54 -12.31 -1.34 -2.61
CA PHE A 54 -10.87 -1.52 -2.48
C PHE A 54 -10.45 -2.98 -2.28
N GLU A 55 -9.20 -3.26 -2.62
CA GLU A 55 -8.52 -4.48 -2.26
C GLU A 55 -7.17 -4.18 -1.62
N VAL A 56 -6.70 -5.11 -0.79
CA VAL A 56 -5.42 -5.00 -0.09
C VAL A 56 -4.44 -5.97 -0.74
N CYS A 57 -3.38 -5.41 -1.31
CA CYS A 57 -2.32 -6.13 -1.97
C CYS A 57 -1.06 -6.10 -1.11
N SER A 58 -0.14 -7.06 -1.31
CA SER A 58 1.13 -7.09 -0.59
C SER A 58 2.28 -7.48 -1.48
N PHE A 59 3.46 -6.91 -1.22
CA PHE A 59 4.72 -7.30 -1.85
C PHE A 59 5.87 -7.13 -0.86
N PHE A 60 7.07 -7.57 -1.24
CA PHE A 60 8.28 -7.41 -0.44
C PHE A 60 9.11 -6.25 -0.99
N GLU A 61 9.54 -5.36 -0.09
CA GLU A 61 10.48 -4.27 -0.39
C GLU A 61 11.81 -4.53 0.31
N GLU A 62 12.91 -4.13 -0.31
CA GLU A 62 14.23 -4.15 0.31
C GLU A 62 14.27 -3.13 1.46
N VAL A 63 14.80 -3.57 2.60
CA VAL A 63 15.12 -2.71 3.74
C VAL A 63 16.48 -2.08 3.45
N GLY A 64 16.52 -1.13 2.52
CA GLY A 64 17.70 -0.29 2.33
C GLY A 64 17.72 0.81 3.39
N GLU A 65 18.86 1.01 4.06
CA GLU A 65 19.13 2.27 4.78
C GLU A 65 18.91 3.41 3.77
N GLY A 66 17.81 4.16 3.94
CA GLY A 66 17.59 5.38 3.18
C GLY A 66 18.72 6.36 3.48
N ASN A 67 19.29 6.95 2.43
CA ASN A 67 20.17 8.12 2.55
C ASN A 67 19.52 9.24 3.36
#